data_AF-A0A938KET3-F1
#
_entry.id   AF-A0A938KET3-F1
#
_cell.length_a   1.000
_cell.length_b   1.000
_cell.length_c   1.000
_cell.angle_alpha   90.00
_cell.angle_beta   90.00
_cell.angle_gamma   90.00
#
_symmetry.space_group_name_H-M   'P 1'
#
loop_
_entity.id
_entity.type
_entity.pdbx_description
1 polymer ?
#
loop_
_entity_poly.entity_id
_entity_poly.type
_entity_poly.pdbx_seq_one_letter_code
_entity_poly.pdbx_strand_id
1 'polypeptide(L)'
;MVTAPSDMIAIGDSSFADILSHIHPHRRFAGRLFAPATADIHSRGANMAFCDGHVEYAKQDKWTEESDAARRRWNNDHEPHRETW
;
A
#
# COMPACT_ATOMS: atom_id res chain seq x y z
N MET A 1 19.27 1.22 6.77
CA MET A 1 19.38 -0.20 6.38
C MET A 1 18.02 -0.83 6.61
N VAL A 2 17.59 -1.81 5.81
CA VAL A 2 16.30 -2.48 5.99
C VAL A 2 16.38 -3.45 7.18
N THR A 3 15.47 -3.32 8.15
CA THR A 3 15.49 -4.13 9.39
C THR A 3 14.70 -5.44 9.29
N ALA A 4 13.67 -5.54 8.44
CA ALA A 4 12.96 -6.79 8.14
C ALA A 4 12.55 -6.90 6.66
N PRO A 5 13.43 -7.42 5.78
CA PRO A 5 13.17 -7.47 4.34
C PRO A 5 11.92 -8.26 3.94
N SER A 6 11.61 -9.33 4.66
CA SER A 6 10.42 -10.17 4.45
C SER A 6 9.12 -9.54 4.98
N ASP A 7 9.18 -8.36 5.56
CA ASP A 7 7.98 -7.62 5.97
C ASP A 7 8.01 -6.18 5.42
N MET A 8 9.02 -5.81 4.63
CA MET A 8 9.10 -4.49 4.00
C MET A 8 8.64 -4.53 2.54
N ILE A 9 7.58 -3.77 2.24
CA ILE A 9 7.06 -3.57 0.89
C ILE A 9 8.10 -2.82 0.05
N ALA A 10 8.52 -3.47 -1.03
CA ALA A 10 9.42 -2.90 -2.02
C ALA A 10 8.66 -2.22 -3.16
N ILE A 11 7.57 -2.83 -3.62
CA ILE A 11 6.76 -2.36 -4.76
C ILE A 11 5.29 -2.62 -4.45
N GLY A 12 4.45 -1.62 -4.71
CA GLY A 12 3.00 -1.74 -4.64
C GLY A 12 2.31 -1.14 -5.85
N ASP A 13 1.12 -1.66 -6.15
CA ASP A 13 0.30 -1.20 -7.27
C ASP A 13 -0.12 0.29 -7.10
N SER A 14 -0.25 0.98 -8.24
CA SER A 14 -0.83 2.33 -8.32
C SER A 14 -1.80 2.44 -9.50
N SER A 15 -2.76 3.38 -9.45
CA SER A 15 -3.58 3.77 -10.61
C SER A 15 -3.05 5.03 -11.27
N PHE A 16 -3.22 5.13 -12.58
CA PHE A 16 -2.60 6.17 -13.41
C PHE A 16 -3.38 7.51 -13.45
N ALA A 17 -4.50 7.62 -12.72
CA ALA A 17 -5.40 8.77 -12.82
C ALA A 17 -4.93 10.02 -12.04
N ASP A 18 -4.00 9.85 -11.10
CA ASP A 18 -3.12 10.90 -10.64
C ASP A 18 -1.72 10.35 -10.63
N ILE A 19 -0.78 11.23 -10.94
CA ILE A 19 0.67 11.09 -10.76
C ILE A 19 1.11 10.54 -9.38
N LEU A 20 0.18 10.28 -8.44
CA LEU A 20 0.38 9.61 -7.16
C LEU A 20 -0.79 8.71 -6.68
N SER A 21 -1.62 8.07 -7.52
CA SER A 21 -2.64 7.13 -6.98
C SER A 21 -2.03 5.79 -6.51
N HIS A 22 -1.20 5.82 -5.48
CA HIS A 22 -0.64 4.63 -4.84
C HIS A 22 -1.66 4.02 -3.86
N ILE A 23 -1.41 2.79 -3.41
CA ILE A 23 -2.09 2.23 -2.23
C ILE A 23 -1.74 3.12 -1.03
N HIS A 24 -2.56 4.13 -0.78
CA HIS A 24 -2.40 5.12 0.26
C HIS A 24 -3.70 5.22 1.08
N PRO A 25 -3.62 5.39 2.42
CA PRO A 25 -4.80 5.48 3.31
C PRO A 25 -5.78 6.60 2.94
N HIS A 26 -5.30 7.68 2.34
CA HIS A 26 -6.14 8.80 1.95
C HIS A 26 -6.73 8.59 0.54
N ARG A 27 -7.90 7.93 0.48
CA ARG A 27 -8.76 7.97 -0.72
C ARG A 27 -9.43 9.34 -0.85
N ARG A 28 -8.77 10.32 -1.45
CA ARG A 28 -9.47 11.48 -2.01
C ARG A 28 -8.86 11.90 -3.34
N PHE A 29 -9.64 11.75 -4.40
CA PHE A 29 -9.51 12.63 -5.55
C PHE A 29 -10.85 13.00 -6.19
N ALA A 30 -11.10 14.31 -6.20
CA ALA A 30 -11.94 15.08 -7.12
C ALA A 30 -13.36 14.62 -7.50
N GLY A 31 -14.00 13.69 -6.77
CA GLY A 31 -15.45 13.44 -6.89
C GLY A 31 -15.97 13.10 -8.30
N ARG A 32 -15.12 12.61 -9.20
CA ARG A 32 -15.48 12.24 -10.58
C ARG A 32 -15.13 10.79 -10.87
N LEU A 33 -16.09 10.08 -11.46
CA LEU A 33 -15.96 8.71 -11.95
C LEU A 33 -15.04 8.66 -13.18
N PHE A 34 -13.85 8.06 -13.07
CA PHE A 34 -13.10 7.58 -14.22
C PHE A 34 -12.36 6.28 -13.88
N ALA A 35 -12.57 5.28 -14.75
CA ALA A 35 -12.01 3.91 -14.75
C ALA A 35 -12.22 3.10 -13.45
N PRO A 36 -12.40 1.77 -13.50
CA PRO A 36 -12.29 0.97 -12.29
C PRO A 36 -10.91 1.25 -11.67
N ALA A 37 -10.88 1.62 -10.37
CA ALA A 37 -9.62 1.83 -9.66
C ALA A 37 -8.77 0.55 -9.75
N THR A 38 -7.44 0.61 -9.57
CA THR A 38 -6.59 -0.60 -9.62
C THR A 38 -7.12 -1.69 -8.69
N ALA A 39 -7.66 -1.30 -7.53
CA ALA A 39 -8.35 -2.22 -6.64
C ALA A 39 -9.59 -2.88 -7.28
N ASP A 40 -10.44 -2.16 -8.02
CA ASP A 40 -11.68 -2.71 -8.60
C ASP A 40 -11.41 -3.83 -9.61
N ILE A 41 -10.31 -3.74 -10.38
CA ILE A 41 -9.87 -4.81 -11.29
C ILE A 41 -9.10 -5.93 -10.56
N HIS A 42 -8.53 -5.65 -9.38
CA HIS A 42 -7.82 -6.60 -8.52
C HIS A 42 -8.68 -7.08 -7.34
N SER A 43 -9.98 -7.31 -7.56
CA SER A 43 -10.90 -7.84 -6.53
C SER A 43 -10.93 -7.02 -5.23
N ARG A 44 -10.81 -5.70 -5.32
CA ARG A 44 -10.65 -4.71 -4.23
C ARG A 44 -9.35 -4.82 -3.42
N GLY A 45 -8.31 -5.44 -3.99
CA GLY A 45 -7.01 -5.60 -3.35
C GLY A 45 -5.85 -5.26 -4.26
N ALA A 46 -4.65 -5.66 -3.84
CA ALA A 46 -3.43 -5.52 -4.60
C ALA A 46 -2.41 -6.57 -4.18
N ASN A 47 -1.48 -6.88 -5.09
CA ASN A 47 -0.30 -7.68 -4.81
C ASN A 47 0.85 -6.72 -4.45
N MET A 48 1.53 -6.98 -3.34
CA MET A 48 2.71 -6.23 -2.90
C MET A 48 3.95 -7.13 -3.00
N ALA A 49 5.01 -6.62 -3.62
CA ALA A 49 6.30 -7.29 -3.60
C ALA A 49 7.12 -6.81 -2.40
N PHE A 50 7.78 -7.74 -1.73
CA PHE A 50 8.61 -7.49 -0.55
C PHE A 50 10.09 -7.53 -0.89
N CYS A 51 10.93 -7.04 0.02
CA CYS A 51 12.37 -6.89 -0.25
C CYS A 51 13.14 -8.22 -0.33
N ASP A 52 12.58 -9.31 0.19
CA ASP A 52 13.12 -10.67 0.00
C ASP A 52 12.62 -11.35 -1.29
N GLY A 53 11.78 -10.66 -2.08
CA GLY A 53 11.28 -11.10 -3.38
C GLY A 53 9.95 -11.85 -3.35
N HIS A 54 9.34 -12.11 -2.19
CA HIS A 54 8.00 -12.71 -2.17
C HIS A 54 6.91 -11.67 -2.50
N VAL A 55 5.70 -12.18 -2.79
CA VAL A 55 4.53 -11.37 -3.10
C VAL A 55 3.37 -11.78 -2.21
N GLU A 56 2.68 -10.82 -1.61
CA GLU A 56 1.44 -11.05 -0.86
C GLU A 56 0.26 -10.30 -1.50
N TYR A 57 -0.92 -10.92 -1.46
CA TYR A 57 -2.18 -10.25 -1.78
C TYR A 57 -2.90 -9.85 -0.49
N ALA A 58 -3.40 -8.61 -0.44
CA ALA A 58 -4.39 -8.21 0.56
C ALA A 58 -5.39 -7.19 -0.03
N LYS A 59 -6.49 -6.97 0.70
CA LYS A 59 -7.44 -5.91 0.40
C LYS A 59 -6.79 -4.55 0.63
N GLN A 60 -7.21 -3.54 -0.12
CA GLN A 60 -6.58 -2.21 -0.06
C GLN A 60 -6.65 -1.60 1.35
N ASP A 61 -7.76 -1.78 2.06
CA ASP A 61 -7.93 -1.34 3.44
C ASP A 61 -6.93 -1.98 4.41
N LYS A 62 -6.51 -3.22 4.15
CA LYS A 62 -5.49 -3.92 4.92
C LYS A 62 -4.08 -3.39 4.68
N TRP A 63 -3.77 -3.02 3.43
CA TRP A 63 -2.48 -2.41 3.12
C TRP A 63 -2.30 -1.01 3.72
N THR A 64 -3.41 -0.32 3.99
CA THR A 64 -3.40 1.07 4.44
C THR A 64 -3.96 1.24 5.86
N GLU A 65 -4.10 0.15 6.61
CA GLU A 65 -4.69 0.19 7.95
C GLU A 65 -3.87 1.09 8.88
N GLU A 66 -4.55 1.88 9.72
CA GLU A 66 -3.93 2.62 10.83
C GLU A 66 -3.61 1.67 12.00
N SER A 67 -2.77 0.68 11.71
CA SER A 67 -2.28 -0.29 12.68
C SER A 67 -0.77 -0.36 12.61
N ASP A 68 -0.14 -0.68 13.75
CA ASP A 68 1.31 -0.83 13.78
C ASP A 68 1.78 -1.87 12.77
N ALA A 69 1.08 -2.99 12.65
CA ALA A 69 1.43 -4.07 11.72
C ALA A 69 1.43 -3.59 10.26
N ALA A 70 0.41 -2.87 9.82
CA ALA A 70 0.37 -2.38 8.43
C ALA A 70 1.43 -1.29 8.18
N ARG A 71 1.65 -0.37 9.13
CA ARG A 71 2.55 0.77 8.95
C ARG A 71 4.02 0.37 8.95
N ARG A 72 4.38 -0.57 9.82
CA ARG A 72 5.70 -1.20 9.87
C ARG A 72 6.18 -1.70 8.50
N ARG A 73 5.26 -2.23 7.69
CA ARG A 73 5.57 -2.80 6.37
C ARG A 73 6.02 -1.77 5.33
N TRP A 74 5.72 -0.49 5.55
CA TRP A 74 6.09 0.59 4.64
C TRP A 74 7.42 1.26 5.00
N ASN A 75 7.94 1.01 6.20
CA ASN A 75 9.07 1.76 6.76
C ASN A 75 10.31 0.87 6.86
N ASN A 76 11.45 1.40 6.40
CA ASN A 76 12.69 0.64 6.33
C ASN A 76 13.30 0.29 7.71
N ASP A 77 12.92 1.02 8.75
CA ASP A 77 13.28 0.77 10.13
C ASP A 77 12.34 -0.21 10.84
N HIS A 78 11.25 -0.63 10.19
CA HIS A 78 10.21 -1.49 10.78
C HIS A 78 9.56 -0.85 12.02
N GLU A 79 9.46 0.48 12.04
CA GLU A 79 8.68 1.21 13.03
C GLU A 79 7.35 1.70 12.44
N PRO A 80 6.29 1.84 13.27
CA PRO A 80 4.96 2.20 12.78
C PRO A 80 4.74 3.70 12.56
N HIS A 81 5.66 4.58 13.00
CA HIS A 81 5.62 6.05 12.84
C HIS A 81 4.23 6.68 13.04
N ARG A 82 3.71 6.54 14.27
CA ARG A 82 2.36 6.95 14.72
C ARG A 82 2.01 8.41 14.46
N GLU A 83 3.02 9.26 14.37
CA GLU A 83 2.93 10.68 14.08
C GLU A 83 2.58 11.00 12.62
N THR A 84 2.61 10.02 11.72
CA THR A 84 2.38 10.20 10.27
C THR A 84 1.23 9.36 9.69
N TRP A 85 0.36 8.81 10.56
CA TRP A 85 -0.73 7.93 10.15
C TRP A 85 -1.69 8.59 9.14
#